data_AF-A0A520DMX7-F1
#
_entry.id   AF-A0A520DMX7-F1
#
_cell.length_a   1.000
_cell.length_b   1.000
_cell.length_c   1.000
_cell.angle_alpha   90.00
_cell.angle_beta   90.00
_cell.angle_gamma   90.00
#
_symmetry.space_group_name_H-M   'P 1'
#
loop_
_entity.id
_entity.type
_entity.pdbx_description
1 polymer ?
#
loop_
_entity_poly.entity_id
_entity_poly.type
_entity_poly.pdbx_seq_one_letter_code
_entity_poly.pdbx_strand_id
1 'polypeptide(L)'
;MSQSVKTQGKLSSFFDLLVQSLKGNEVDLTSISIKRAIILLAIPMMLEMAMESVFALVDLYFVGHLENSSHAIQTVGLTESVLTIIYSLAVGLSMAATAVVARRIGEKNPEAAAKAGMQTIVIAVAINILISVAGVIYARDILLLMGASTETADHGTTFVRIMMGGSII
;
A
#
# COMPACT_ATOMS: atom_id res chain seq x y z
N MET A 1 -19.95 -26.01 42.44
CA MET A 1 -18.63 -25.35 42.47
C MET A 1 -18.66 -24.18 41.50
N SER A 2 -18.81 -22.98 42.04
CA SER A 2 -18.87 -21.72 41.29
C SER A 2 -17.48 -21.38 40.76
N GLN A 3 -17.26 -21.49 39.44
CA GLN A 3 -16.05 -20.94 38.84
C GLN A 3 -16.26 -19.45 38.59
N SER A 4 -15.56 -18.70 39.44
CA SER A 4 -15.37 -17.25 39.40
C SER A 4 -15.00 -16.77 38.00
N VAL A 5 -15.89 -15.99 37.40
CA VAL A 5 -15.60 -15.16 36.23
C VAL A 5 -14.59 -14.11 36.69
N LYS A 6 -13.30 -14.36 36.46
CA LYS A 6 -12.25 -13.37 36.65
C LYS A 6 -12.54 -12.20 35.72
N THR A 7 -12.96 -11.10 36.30
CA THR A 7 -13.09 -9.79 35.67
C THR A 7 -11.71 -9.35 35.20
N GLN A 8 -11.30 -9.76 33.99
CA GLN A 8 -10.13 -9.19 33.32
C GLN A 8 -10.38 -7.68 33.18
N GLY A 9 -9.51 -6.87 33.78
CA GLY A 9 -9.60 -5.42 33.72
C GLY A 9 -9.60 -4.98 32.25
N LYS A 10 -10.44 -3.99 31.90
CA LYS A 10 -10.56 -3.48 30.52
C LYS A 10 -9.20 -3.15 29.86
N LEU A 11 -8.18 -2.79 30.65
CA LEU A 11 -6.82 -2.56 30.17
C LEU A 11 -6.07 -3.84 29.75
N SER A 12 -6.21 -4.97 30.48
CA SER A 12 -5.53 -6.22 30.09
C SER A 12 -6.13 -6.77 28.80
N SER A 13 -7.45 -6.67 28.66
CA SER A 13 -8.14 -7.06 27.43
C SER A 13 -7.70 -6.23 26.21
N PHE A 14 -7.44 -4.92 26.37
CA PHE A 14 -6.95 -4.08 25.27
C PHE A 14 -5.50 -4.45 24.87
N PHE A 15 -4.61 -4.64 25.84
CA PHE A 15 -3.23 -5.02 25.58
C PHE A 15 -3.14 -6.42 24.94
N ASP A 16 -3.95 -7.36 25.41
CA ASP A 16 -4.04 -8.70 24.84
C ASP A 16 -4.54 -8.67 23.39
N LEU A 17 -5.53 -7.82 23.07
CA LEU A 17 -6.01 -7.63 21.69
C LEU A 17 -4.95 -7.00 20.77
N LEU A 18 -4.17 -6.03 21.30
CA LEU A 18 -3.06 -5.42 20.57
C LEU A 18 -1.99 -6.46 20.25
N VAL A 19 -1.54 -7.21 21.25
CA VAL A 19 -0.56 -8.30 21.06
C VAL A 19 -1.12 -9.38 20.13
N GLN A 20 -2.41 -9.71 20.23
CA GLN A 20 -3.05 -10.67 19.33
C GLN A 20 -3.08 -10.18 17.88
N SER A 21 -3.37 -8.90 17.64
CA SER A 21 -3.38 -8.33 16.28
C SER A 21 -2.00 -8.38 15.62
N LEU A 22 -0.92 -8.27 16.41
CA LEU A 22 0.45 -8.33 15.90
C LEU A 22 1.01 -9.76 15.78
N LYS A 23 0.52 -10.72 16.57
CA LYS A 23 0.98 -12.12 16.55
C LYS A 23 0.46 -12.93 15.35
N GLY A 24 -0.50 -12.41 14.59
CA GLY A 24 -0.98 -13.05 13.35
C GLY A 24 -1.69 -14.39 13.55
N ASN A 25 -2.35 -14.61 14.70
CA ASN A 25 -3.10 -15.85 14.93
C ASN A 25 -4.27 -15.96 13.93
N GLU A 26 -4.47 -17.13 13.33
CA GLU A 26 -5.62 -17.39 12.46
C GLU A 26 -6.92 -17.34 13.27
N VAL A 27 -7.66 -16.24 13.17
CA VAL A 27 -8.95 -16.04 13.81
C VAL A 27 -10.00 -15.95 12.71
N ASP A 28 -11.04 -16.79 12.76
CA ASP A 28 -12.18 -16.65 11.84
C ASP A 28 -12.96 -15.38 12.17
N LEU A 29 -12.69 -14.34 11.38
CA LEU A 29 -13.30 -13.01 11.51
C LEU A 29 -14.82 -13.01 11.30
N THR A 30 -15.39 -14.06 10.68
CA THR A 30 -16.84 -14.21 10.48
C THR A 30 -17.57 -14.72 11.73
N SER A 31 -16.83 -15.27 12.70
CA SER A 31 -17.38 -15.91 13.90
C SER A 31 -17.32 -15.03 15.15
N ILE A 32 -16.49 -14.00 15.14
CA ILE A 32 -16.26 -13.10 16.28
C ILE A 32 -17.19 -11.88 16.23
N SER A 33 -17.27 -11.14 17.34
CA SER A 33 -18.02 -9.88 17.36
C SER A 33 -17.39 -8.84 16.44
N ILE A 34 -18.24 -8.07 15.73
CA ILE A 34 -17.82 -7.03 14.79
C ILE A 34 -16.84 -6.04 15.44
N LYS A 35 -17.09 -5.64 16.69
CA LYS A 35 -16.19 -4.73 17.45
C LYS A 35 -14.77 -5.30 17.58
N ARG A 36 -14.65 -6.60 17.84
CA ARG A 36 -13.35 -7.27 17.96
C ARG A 36 -12.66 -7.42 16.61
N ALA A 37 -13.41 -7.77 15.56
CA ALA A 37 -12.88 -7.88 14.21
C ALA A 37 -12.32 -6.55 13.71
N ILE A 38 -13.03 -5.45 13.93
CA ILE A 38 -12.57 -4.10 13.55
C ILE A 38 -11.25 -3.77 14.24
N ILE A 39 -11.12 -3.99 15.55
CA ILE A 39 -9.88 -3.68 16.28
C ILE A 39 -8.72 -4.55 15.79
N LEU A 40 -8.95 -5.84 15.54
CA LEU A 40 -7.91 -6.77 15.07
C LEU A 40 -7.36 -6.38 13.69
N LEU A 41 -8.19 -5.83 12.80
CA LEU A 41 -7.77 -5.38 11.46
C LEU A 41 -7.25 -3.94 11.45
N ALA A 42 -7.84 -3.05 12.25
CA ALA A 42 -7.49 -1.63 12.25
C ALA A 42 -6.10 -1.36 12.84
N ILE A 43 -5.68 -2.10 13.87
CA ILE A 43 -4.36 -1.91 14.49
C ILE A 43 -3.21 -2.11 13.49
N PRO A 44 -3.10 -3.27 12.79
CA PRO A 44 -2.02 -3.46 11.82
C PRO A 44 -2.10 -2.48 10.66
N MET A 45 -3.31 -2.16 10.18
CA MET A 45 -3.52 -1.19 9.11
C MET A 45 -3.06 0.24 9.49
N MET A 46 -3.38 0.72 10.70
CA MET A 46 -2.90 2.02 11.17
C MET A 46 -1.38 2.02 11.33
N LEU A 47 -0.79 0.91 11.78
CA LEU A 47 0.66 0.78 11.90
C LEU A 47 1.32 0.83 10.52
N GLU A 48 0.77 0.14 9.52
CA GLU A 48 1.19 0.20 8.12
C GLU A 48 1.20 1.64 7.61
N MET A 49 0.08 2.38 7.75
CA MET A 49 -0.01 3.78 7.31
C MET A 49 0.98 4.71 8.05
N ALA A 50 1.23 4.45 9.34
CA ALA A 50 2.23 5.20 10.10
C ALA A 50 3.64 4.93 9.58
N MET A 51 3.97 3.67 9.26
CA MET A 51 5.26 3.28 8.68
C MET A 51 5.45 3.87 7.28
N GLU A 52 4.41 3.87 6.44
CA GLU A 52 4.43 4.51 5.12
C GLU A 52 4.73 6.02 5.23
N SER A 53 4.07 6.70 6.17
CA SER A 53 4.31 8.12 6.43
C SER A 53 5.74 8.42 6.90
N VAL A 54 6.27 7.58 7.80
CA VAL A 54 7.67 7.70 8.27
C VAL A 54 8.65 7.44 7.14
N PHE A 55 8.38 6.43 6.30
CA PHE A 55 9.21 6.12 5.14
C PHE A 55 9.30 7.32 4.19
N ALA A 56 8.18 7.97 3.87
CA ALA A 56 8.17 9.16 3.02
C ALA A 56 8.99 10.33 3.60
N LEU A 57 8.93 10.53 4.92
CA LEU A 57 9.72 11.57 5.59
C LEU A 57 11.23 11.26 5.55
N VAL A 58 11.60 10.00 5.79
CA VAL A 58 12.99 9.56 5.77
C VAL A 58 13.56 9.65 4.35
N ASP A 59 12.80 9.23 3.34
CA ASP A 59 13.18 9.35 1.93
C ASP A 59 13.47 10.81 1.55
N LEU A 60 12.53 11.72 1.84
CA LEU A 60 12.69 13.14 1.58
C LEU A 60 13.89 13.74 2.34
N TYR A 61 14.13 13.30 3.58
CA TYR A 61 15.28 13.73 4.36
C TYR A 61 16.61 13.36 3.67
N PHE A 62 16.76 12.13 3.18
CA PHE A 62 17.97 11.72 2.46
C PHE A 62 18.12 12.44 1.12
N VAL A 63 17.05 12.58 0.35
CA VAL A 63 17.05 13.32 -0.92
C VAL A 63 17.47 14.78 -0.70
N GLY A 64 17.04 15.40 0.40
CA GLY A 64 17.39 16.78 0.73
C GLY A 64 18.87 17.02 1.05
N HIS A 65 19.64 15.97 1.34
CA HIS A 65 21.07 16.05 1.62
C HIS A 65 21.97 15.81 0.38
N LEU A 66 21.38 15.62 -0.81
CA LEU A 66 22.13 15.48 -2.05
C LEU A 66 22.71 16.83 -2.51
N GLU A 67 23.83 16.78 -3.23
CA GLU A 67 24.35 17.93 -3.97
C GLU A 67 23.29 18.39 -4.99
N ASN A 68 23.09 19.72 -5.12
CA ASN A 68 21.97 20.31 -5.89
C ASN A 68 20.56 19.94 -5.37
N SER A 69 20.39 19.89 -4.04
CA SER A 69 19.15 19.51 -3.35
C SER A 69 17.88 20.20 -3.86
N SER A 70 17.95 21.44 -4.37
CA SER A 70 16.79 22.12 -4.95
C SER A 70 16.20 21.38 -6.16
N HIS A 71 17.05 20.92 -7.09
CA HIS A 71 16.61 20.16 -8.27
C HIS A 71 16.25 18.72 -7.93
N ALA A 72 16.98 18.10 -6.98
CA ALA A 72 16.69 16.74 -6.52
C ALA A 72 15.32 16.66 -5.82
N ILE A 73 15.04 17.58 -4.89
CA ILE A 73 13.75 17.66 -4.20
C ILE A 73 12.61 17.94 -5.18
N GLN A 74 12.79 18.86 -6.14
CA GLN A 74 11.79 19.09 -7.18
C GLN A 74 11.53 17.85 -8.04
N THR A 75 12.60 17.15 -8.45
CA THR A 75 12.49 15.93 -9.25
C THR A 75 11.72 14.86 -8.50
N VAL A 76 12.03 14.63 -7.22
CA VAL A 76 11.35 13.65 -6.39
C VAL A 76 9.90 14.05 -6.15
N GLY A 77 9.61 15.30 -5.79
CA GLY A 77 8.23 15.75 -5.57
C GLY A 77 7.34 15.67 -6.82
N LEU A 78 7.89 15.98 -7.99
CA LEU A 78 7.18 15.82 -9.26
C LEU A 78 6.98 14.35 -9.62
N THR A 79 7.99 13.51 -9.36
CA THR A 79 7.89 12.07 -9.59
C THR A 79 6.86 11.43 -8.64
N GLU A 80 6.81 11.83 -7.38
CA GLU A 80 5.79 11.44 -6.40
C GLU A 80 4.37 11.83 -6.85
N SER A 81 4.22 12.99 -7.50
CA SER A 81 2.93 13.42 -8.07
C SER A 81 2.47 12.46 -9.19
N VAL A 82 3.40 12.00 -10.04
CA VAL A 82 3.12 10.97 -11.05
C VAL A 82 2.74 9.65 -10.38
N LEU A 83 3.53 9.22 -9.39
CA LEU A 83 3.30 7.97 -8.67
C LEU A 83 1.95 7.97 -7.97
N THR A 84 1.51 9.09 -7.41
CA THR A 84 0.20 9.22 -6.76
C THR A 84 -0.95 8.88 -7.73
N ILE A 85 -0.85 9.31 -8.99
CA ILE A 85 -1.84 8.97 -10.03
C ILE A 85 -1.82 7.46 -10.30
N ILE A 86 -0.64 6.87 -10.44
CA ILE A 86 -0.48 5.43 -10.68
C ILE A 86 -1.01 4.63 -9.48
N TYR A 87 -0.67 5.04 -8.26
CA TYR A 87 -1.15 4.44 -7.02
C TYR A 87 -2.66 4.54 -6.88
N SER A 88 -3.30 5.62 -7.34
CA SER A 88 -4.76 5.71 -7.29
C SER A 88 -5.44 4.57 -8.06
N LEU A 89 -4.87 4.15 -9.19
CA LEU A 89 -5.35 3.00 -9.97
C LEU A 89 -5.09 1.68 -9.23
N ALA A 90 -3.90 1.52 -8.66
CA ALA A 90 -3.52 0.34 -7.90
C ALA A 90 -4.42 0.15 -6.65
N VAL A 91 -4.67 1.23 -5.91
CA VAL A 91 -5.58 1.26 -4.76
C VAL A 91 -7.00 0.90 -5.18
N GLY A 92 -7.49 1.45 -6.31
CA GLY A 92 -8.80 1.09 -6.85
C GLY A 92 -8.93 -0.39 -7.17
N LEU A 93 -7.92 -0.97 -7.82
CA LEU A 93 -7.88 -2.40 -8.13
C LEU A 93 -7.81 -3.26 -6.86
N SER A 94 -7.00 -2.85 -5.88
CA SER A 94 -6.86 -3.51 -4.57
C SER A 94 -8.18 -3.52 -3.79
N MET A 95 -8.92 -2.40 -3.78
CA MET A 95 -10.24 -2.32 -3.16
C MET A 95 -11.24 -3.25 -3.84
N ALA A 96 -11.27 -3.28 -5.18
CA ALA A 96 -12.15 -4.18 -5.93
C ALA A 96 -11.83 -5.65 -5.63
N ALA A 97 -10.55 -6.02 -5.63
CA ALA A 97 -10.07 -7.36 -5.29
C ALA A 97 -10.50 -7.77 -3.88
N THR A 98 -10.24 -6.90 -2.91
CA THR A 98 -10.57 -7.12 -1.50
C THR A 98 -12.07 -7.33 -1.33
N ALA A 99 -12.91 -6.52 -1.98
CA ALA A 99 -14.36 -6.67 -1.92
C ALA A 99 -14.84 -8.02 -2.48
N VAL A 100 -14.32 -8.45 -3.63
CA VAL A 100 -14.69 -9.75 -4.23
C VAL A 100 -14.22 -10.91 -3.37
N VAL A 101 -12.96 -10.89 -2.92
CA VAL A 101 -12.39 -11.94 -2.08
C VAL A 101 -13.13 -12.03 -0.75
N ALA A 102 -13.34 -10.89 -0.06
CA ALA A 102 -14.06 -10.85 1.21
C ALA A 102 -15.48 -11.41 1.08
N ARG A 103 -16.18 -11.10 -0.01
CA ARG A 103 -17.51 -11.65 -0.29
C ARG A 103 -17.47 -13.18 -0.44
N ARG A 104 -16.52 -13.73 -1.20
CA ARG A 104 -16.40 -15.18 -1.42
C ARG A 104 -16.01 -15.94 -0.14
N ILE A 105 -15.14 -15.35 0.67
CA ILE A 105 -14.82 -15.88 2.01
C ILE A 105 -16.06 -15.86 2.91
N GLY A 106 -16.86 -14.79 2.87
CA GLY A 106 -18.13 -14.69 3.59
C GLY A 106 -19.16 -15.74 3.16
N GLU A 107 -19.18 -16.11 1.88
CA GLU A 107 -19.99 -17.20 1.31
C GLU A 107 -19.46 -18.61 1.69
N LYS A 108 -18.41 -18.71 2.52
CA LYS A 108 -17.71 -19.96 2.89
C LYS A 108 -17.20 -20.73 1.67
N ASN A 109 -16.84 -20.03 0.60
CA ASN A 109 -16.29 -20.60 -0.63
C ASN A 109 -14.84 -20.13 -0.85
N PRO A 110 -13.85 -20.74 -0.17
CA PRO A 110 -12.44 -20.34 -0.26
C PRO A 110 -11.83 -20.62 -1.64
N GLU A 111 -12.31 -21.64 -2.36
CA GLU A 111 -11.84 -21.95 -3.72
C GLU A 111 -12.19 -20.83 -4.71
N ALA A 112 -13.42 -20.32 -4.65
CA ALA A 112 -13.83 -19.18 -5.46
C ALA A 112 -13.09 -17.90 -5.07
N ALA A 113 -12.78 -17.71 -3.78
CA ALA A 113 -11.98 -16.60 -3.30
C ALA A 113 -10.54 -16.65 -3.86
N ALA A 114 -9.90 -17.81 -3.80
CA ALA A 114 -8.56 -18.02 -4.35
C ALA A 114 -8.52 -17.78 -5.86
N LYS A 115 -9.54 -18.26 -6.60
CA LYS A 115 -9.66 -18.00 -8.05
C LYS A 115 -9.79 -16.51 -8.37
N ALA A 116 -10.64 -15.79 -7.63
CA ALA A 116 -10.80 -14.35 -7.80
C ALA A 116 -9.51 -13.57 -7.45
N GLY A 117 -8.80 -13.98 -6.40
CA GLY A 117 -7.49 -13.45 -6.04
C GLY A 117 -6.48 -13.61 -7.17
N MET A 118 -6.34 -14.83 -7.71
CA MET A 118 -5.44 -15.09 -8.84
C MET A 118 -5.79 -14.30 -10.09
N GLN A 119 -7.07 -14.19 -10.43
CA GLN A 119 -7.52 -13.38 -11.57
C GLN A 119 -7.15 -11.90 -11.38
N THR A 120 -7.31 -11.38 -10.16
CA THR A 120 -6.91 -10.00 -9.84
C THR A 120 -5.41 -9.82 -10.01
N ILE A 121 -4.59 -10.74 -9.50
CA ILE A 121 -3.13 -10.66 -9.65
C ILE A 121 -2.73 -10.61 -11.13
N VAL A 122 -3.32 -11.47 -11.97
CA VAL A 122 -3.04 -11.47 -13.42
C VAL A 122 -3.41 -10.14 -14.06
N ILE A 123 -4.57 -9.56 -13.70
CA ILE A 123 -5.00 -8.25 -14.20
C ILE A 123 -4.05 -7.15 -13.71
N ALA A 124 -3.65 -7.18 -12.44
CA ALA A 124 -2.74 -6.22 -11.85
C ALA A 124 -1.39 -6.24 -12.55
N VAL A 125 -0.82 -7.43 -12.78
CA VAL A 125 0.45 -7.58 -13.50
C VAL A 125 0.33 -7.08 -14.94
N ALA A 126 -0.75 -7.41 -15.64
CA ALA A 126 -0.96 -6.93 -17.01
C ALA A 126 -1.04 -5.39 -17.08
N ILE A 127 -1.79 -4.76 -16.17
CA ILE A 127 -1.90 -3.31 -16.08
C ILE A 127 -0.54 -2.68 -15.71
N ASN A 128 0.15 -3.27 -14.73
CA ASN A 128 1.46 -2.79 -14.29
C ASN A 128 2.49 -2.81 -15.43
N ILE A 129 2.58 -3.90 -16.20
CA ILE A 129 3.46 -3.98 -17.37
C ILE A 129 3.15 -2.87 -18.37
N LEU A 130 1.87 -2.61 -18.66
CA LEU A 130 1.48 -1.54 -19.58
C LEU A 130 1.87 -0.16 -19.07
N ILE A 131 1.60 0.13 -17.79
CA ILE A 131 1.95 1.40 -17.15
C ILE A 131 3.47 1.59 -17.11
N SER A 132 4.22 0.57 -16.69
CA SER A 132 5.67 0.62 -16.61
C SER A 132 6.32 0.82 -17.98
N VAL A 133 5.88 0.09 -19.01
CA VAL A 133 6.41 0.26 -20.38
C VAL A 133 6.13 1.67 -20.89
N ALA A 134 4.90 2.18 -20.70
CA ALA A 134 4.58 3.55 -21.05
C ALA A 134 5.40 4.57 -20.26
N GLY A 135 5.59 4.35 -18.95
CA GLY A 135 6.37 5.20 -18.06
C GLY A 135 7.85 5.27 -18.44
N VAL A 136 8.45 4.17 -18.89
CA VAL A 136 9.85 4.15 -19.36
C VAL A 136 10.01 4.89 -20.70
N ILE A 137 9.09 4.68 -21.64
CA ILE A 137 9.14 5.31 -22.97
C ILE A 137 8.90 6.82 -22.85
N TYR A 138 7.87 7.24 -22.11
CA TYR A 138 7.42 8.63 -22.00
C TYR A 138 7.90 9.35 -20.73
N ALA A 139 8.91 8.81 -20.04
CA ALA A 139 9.41 9.33 -18.75
C ALA A 139 9.62 10.86 -18.73
N ARG A 140 10.26 11.39 -19.79
CA ARG A 140 10.55 12.83 -19.91
C ARG A 140 9.28 13.65 -20.12
N ASP A 141 8.40 13.20 -21.00
CA ASP A 141 7.16 13.91 -21.33
C ASP A 141 6.22 13.95 -20.12
N ILE A 142 6.18 12.86 -19.34
CA ILE A 142 5.44 12.80 -18.08
C ILE A 142 5.95 13.87 -17.10
N LEU A 143 7.27 14.01 -16.92
CA LEU A 143 7.84 15.05 -16.05
C LEU A 143 7.47 16.47 -16.51
N LEU A 144 7.54 16.72 -17.83
CA LEU A 144 7.16 18.01 -18.40
C LEU A 144 5.67 18.31 -18.22
N LEU A 145 4.80 17.31 -18.39
CA LEU A 145 3.36 17.43 -18.16
C LEU A 145 3.03 17.74 -16.69
N MET A 146 3.86 17.26 -15.76
CA MET A 146 3.74 17.58 -14.33
C MET A 146 4.28 18.97 -13.96
N GLY A 147 4.83 19.71 -14.91
CA GLY A 147 5.34 21.07 -14.70
C GLY A 147 6.83 21.12 -14.35
N ALA A 148 7.60 20.06 -14.63
CA ALA A 148 9.06 20.15 -14.57
C ALA A 148 9.58 21.19 -15.56
N SER A 149 10.62 21.95 -15.16
CA SER A 149 11.43 22.68 -16.13
C SER A 149 12.18 21.69 -17.04
N THR A 150 12.65 22.16 -18.20
CA THR A 150 13.42 21.32 -19.13
C THR A 150 14.68 20.74 -18.47
N GLU A 151 15.37 21.54 -17.67
CA GLU A 151 16.54 21.13 -16.90
C GLU A 151 16.20 20.03 -15.86
N THR A 152 15.13 20.21 -15.09
CA THR A 152 14.66 19.20 -14.12
C THR A 152 14.20 17.91 -14.81
N ALA A 153 13.53 18.01 -15.97
CA ALA A 153 13.12 16.86 -16.74
C ALA A 153 14.32 16.07 -17.30
N ASP A 154 15.36 16.76 -17.79
CA ASP A 154 16.55 16.12 -18.34
C ASP A 154 17.35 15.38 -17.25
N HIS A 155 17.44 15.95 -16.04
CA HIS A 155 18.05 15.29 -14.89
C HIS A 155 17.19 14.15 -14.32
N GLY A 156 15.86 14.34 -14.26
CA GLY A 156 14.92 13.39 -13.65
C GLY A 156 14.52 12.20 -14.53
N THR A 157 14.72 12.29 -15.85
CA THR A 157 14.29 11.24 -16.79
C THR A 157 14.92 9.88 -16.45
N THR A 158 16.21 9.86 -16.11
CA THR A 158 16.90 8.62 -15.75
C THR A 158 16.32 8.00 -14.49
N PHE A 159 16.01 8.82 -13.49
CA PHE A 159 15.38 8.38 -12.24
C PHE A 159 14.01 7.75 -12.50
N VAL A 160 13.13 8.45 -13.25
CA VAL A 160 11.80 7.93 -13.60
C VAL A 160 11.88 6.63 -14.40
N ARG A 161 12.82 6.51 -15.35
CA ARG A 161 13.04 5.27 -16.11
C ARG A 161 13.48 4.12 -15.24
N ILE A 162 14.41 4.35 -14.31
CA ILE A 162 14.88 3.32 -13.37
C ILE A 162 13.72 2.87 -12.48
N MET A 163 12.96 3.82 -11.95
CA MET A 163 11.83 3.53 -11.07
C MET A 163 10.72 2.76 -11.79
N MET A 164 10.23 3.27 -12.93
CA MET A 164 9.18 2.63 -13.73
C MET A 164 9.61 1.28 -14.33
N GLY A 165 10.87 1.20 -14.78
CA GLY A 165 11.44 -0.02 -15.34
C GLY A 165 11.70 -1.08 -14.27
N GLY A 166 12.10 -0.66 -13.06
CA GLY A 166 12.23 -1.53 -11.90
C GLY A 166 10.89 -2.13 -11.46
N SER A 167 9.78 -1.40 -11.62
CA SER A 167 8.44 -1.89 -11.30
C SER A 167 7.93 -3.02 -12.21
N ILE A 168 8.63 -3.35 -13.32
CA ILE A 168 8.21 -4.43 -14.25
C ILE A 168 8.42 -5.83 -13.66
N ILE A 169 9.40 -5.99 -12.75
CA ILE A 169 9.89 -7.28 -12.25
C ILE A 169 9.54 -7.46 -10.77
#